data_AF-A8JKL1-F1
#
_entry.id   AF-A8JKL1-F1
#
_cell.length_a   1.000
_cell.length_b   1.000
_cell.length_c   1.000
_cell.angle_alpha   90.00
_cell.angle_beta   90.00
_cell.angle_gamma   90.00
#
_symmetry.space_group_name_H-M   'P 1'
#
loop_
_entity.id
_entity.type
_entity.pdbx_description
1 polymer ?
#
loop_
_entity_poly.entity_id
_entity_poly.type
_entity_poly.pdbx_seq_one_letter_code
_entity_poly.pdbx_strand_id
1 'polypeptide(L)'
;GRENFINTIAVKMSTPSGVKMSHVSKKIIKVKEYIICFAKNKDLIELTPQYEIKDEYDWEYGFFIQKNNSENVFDWRVENLIDVLVSKNIIKNKLEKPKMTDDNFKNFYLSNSELIWARGRHHNIPVDIYEKSKIDREHIFEYLIGTEKHYAYRGRRLAFLNKTIKNCIDKNGEPTFDISQAICDMWDFIKTSKLFSEGGVEFSNGK
;
A
#
# COMPACT_ATOMS: atom_id res chain seq x y z
N GLY A 1 -19.73 -3.18 27.94
CA GLY A 1 -19.65 -1.78 28.39
C GLY A 1 -18.49 -1.08 27.71
N ARG A 2 -18.07 0.08 28.26
CA ARG A 2 -17.00 0.94 27.72
C ARG A 2 -15.65 0.23 27.63
N GLU A 3 -15.39 -0.70 28.54
CA GLU A 3 -14.22 -1.60 28.60
C GLU A 3 -14.06 -2.45 27.34
N ASN A 4 -15.17 -2.74 26.66
CA ASN A 4 -15.19 -3.52 25.42
C ASN A 4 -15.09 -2.67 24.14
N PHE A 5 -14.80 -1.37 24.27
CA PHE A 5 -14.61 -0.48 23.12
C PHE A 5 -13.34 -0.84 22.33
N ILE A 6 -13.49 -1.02 21.02
CA ILE A 6 -12.40 -1.37 20.11
C ILE A 6 -11.83 -0.11 19.46
N ASN A 7 -12.62 0.55 18.61
CA ASN A 7 -12.23 1.78 17.94
C ASN A 7 -13.48 2.53 17.42
N THR A 8 -13.29 3.75 16.94
CA THR A 8 -14.29 4.51 16.19
C THR A 8 -13.74 4.81 14.80
N ILE A 9 -14.49 4.39 13.78
CA ILE A 9 -14.15 4.62 12.38
C ILE A 9 -14.88 5.87 11.91
N ALA A 10 -14.15 6.83 11.37
CA ALA A 10 -14.70 8.01 10.72
C ALA A 10 -14.95 7.74 9.24
N VAL A 11 -16.19 7.89 8.78
CA VAL A 11 -16.59 7.66 7.39
C VAL A 11 -16.97 8.96 6.74
N LYS A 12 -16.30 9.34 5.64
CA LYS A 12 -16.67 10.50 4.83
C LYS A 12 -17.96 10.19 4.07
N MET A 13 -19.07 10.75 4.53
CA MET A 13 -20.39 10.48 3.96
C MET A 13 -20.85 11.52 2.93
N SER A 14 -20.20 12.70 2.89
CA SER A 14 -20.58 13.76 1.95
C SER A 14 -19.42 14.67 1.56
N THR A 15 -19.59 15.39 0.46
CA THR A 15 -18.70 16.47 0.05
C THR A 15 -19.21 17.82 0.60
N PRO A 16 -18.32 18.79 0.88
CA PRO A 16 -18.71 20.14 1.28
C PRO A 16 -19.23 20.90 0.07
N SER A 17 -20.48 20.62 -0.32
CA SER A 17 -21.12 21.22 -1.50
C SER A 17 -22.60 21.53 -1.23
N GLY A 18 -23.18 22.36 -2.10
CA GLY A 18 -24.60 22.74 -2.05
C GLY A 18 -24.98 23.57 -0.82
N VAL A 19 -26.21 23.36 -0.32
CA VAL A 19 -26.80 24.12 0.80
C VAL A 19 -25.97 24.07 2.09
N LYS A 20 -25.10 23.08 2.25
CA LYS A 20 -24.17 22.96 3.39
C LYS A 20 -23.15 24.11 3.44
N MET A 21 -22.86 24.76 2.30
CA MET A 21 -21.91 25.86 2.21
C MET A 21 -22.46 27.20 2.72
N SER A 22 -23.78 27.33 2.85
CA SER A 22 -24.45 28.56 3.34
C SER A 22 -24.05 28.96 4.77
N HIS A 23 -23.48 28.01 5.53
CA HIS A 23 -23.05 28.21 6.91
C HIS A 23 -21.54 28.05 7.10
N VAL A 24 -20.75 28.02 6.02
CA VAL A 24 -19.30 27.83 6.13
C VAL A 24 -18.61 28.93 6.95
N SER A 25 -19.16 30.15 6.91
CA SER A 25 -18.69 31.28 7.73
C SER A 25 -19.22 31.28 9.17
N LYS A 26 -20.19 30.40 9.50
CA LYS A 26 -20.86 30.35 10.81
C LYS A 26 -20.47 29.12 11.65
N LYS A 27 -20.08 28.01 11.01
CA LYS A 27 -19.71 26.77 11.70
C LYS A 27 -18.81 25.89 10.86
N ILE A 28 -18.12 24.97 11.54
CA ILE A 28 -17.39 23.88 10.88
C ILE A 28 -18.41 22.92 10.26
N ILE A 29 -18.29 22.68 8.95
CA ILE A 29 -19.21 21.83 8.21
C ILE A 29 -18.90 20.36 8.48
N LYS A 30 -19.89 19.61 8.98
CA LYS A 30 -19.79 18.16 9.18
C LYS A 30 -19.94 17.45 7.83
N VAL A 31 -18.94 16.63 7.49
CA VAL A 31 -18.91 15.81 6.26
C VAL A 31 -18.76 14.32 6.52
N LYS A 32 -18.58 13.93 7.78
CA LYS A 32 -18.28 12.56 8.21
C LYS A 32 -19.28 12.05 9.24
N GLU A 33 -19.56 10.77 9.19
CA GLU A 33 -20.26 10.01 10.23
C GLU A 33 -19.28 9.04 10.91
N TYR A 34 -19.74 8.33 11.93
CA TYR A 34 -18.90 7.44 12.72
C TYR A 34 -19.52 6.05 12.87
N ILE A 35 -18.69 5.02 12.76
CA ILE A 35 -19.02 3.65 13.16
C ILE A 35 -18.29 3.38 14.48
N ILE A 36 -19.03 2.99 15.50
CA ILE A 36 -18.47 2.70 16.83
C ILE A 36 -18.39 1.20 16.99
N CYS A 37 -17.18 0.67 17.16
CA CYS A 37 -16.94 -0.77 17.23
C CYS A 37 -16.76 -1.22 18.68
N PHE A 38 -17.55 -2.20 19.10
CA PHE A 38 -17.43 -2.90 20.39
C PHE A 38 -17.31 -4.40 20.18
N ALA A 39 -16.62 -5.08 21.09
CA ALA A 39 -16.57 -6.54 21.15
C ALA A 39 -17.41 -7.07 22.33
N LYS A 40 -17.76 -8.36 22.31
CA LYS A 40 -18.32 -9.01 23.50
C LYS A 40 -17.26 -9.15 24.60
N ASN A 41 -16.04 -9.51 24.22
CA ASN A 41 -14.84 -9.48 25.04
C ASN A 41 -13.69 -8.96 24.17
N LYS A 42 -13.12 -7.80 24.52
CA LYS A 42 -12.06 -7.15 23.76
C LYS A 42 -10.75 -7.94 23.75
N ASP A 43 -10.48 -8.74 24.78
CA ASP A 43 -9.22 -9.49 24.89
C ASP A 43 -9.21 -10.76 24.04
N LEU A 44 -10.37 -11.17 23.52
CA LEU A 44 -10.55 -12.38 22.72
C LEU A 44 -10.86 -12.09 21.24
N ILE A 45 -10.86 -10.82 20.82
CA ILE A 45 -11.20 -10.48 19.44
C ILE A 45 -10.00 -10.69 18.51
N GLU A 46 -10.27 -11.29 17.36
CA GLU A 46 -9.36 -11.34 16.23
C GLU A 46 -10.01 -10.60 15.05
N LEU A 47 -9.30 -9.61 14.50
CA LEU A 47 -9.76 -8.84 13.34
C LEU A 47 -9.02 -9.32 12.10
N THR A 48 -9.78 -9.61 11.04
CA THR A 48 -9.21 -9.89 9.72
C THR A 48 -8.88 -8.56 9.03
N PRO A 49 -7.59 -8.24 8.78
CA PRO A 49 -7.21 -6.99 8.13
C PRO A 49 -7.84 -6.88 6.74
N GLN A 50 -8.37 -5.71 6.42
CA GLN A 50 -8.89 -5.39 5.10
C GLN A 50 -7.94 -4.44 4.39
N TYR A 51 -7.87 -4.57 3.07
CA TYR A 51 -6.97 -3.80 2.24
C TYR A 51 -7.70 -3.21 1.04
N GLU A 52 -7.34 -2.01 0.66
CA GLU A 52 -7.77 -1.37 -0.59
C GLU A 52 -6.56 -1.18 -1.52
N ILE A 53 -6.82 -1.09 -2.82
CA ILE A 53 -5.79 -0.74 -3.79
C ILE A 53 -5.20 0.64 -3.48
N LYS A 54 -3.87 0.77 -3.57
CA LYS A 54 -3.20 2.06 -3.41
C LYS A 54 -3.47 2.94 -4.63
N ASP A 55 -3.67 4.24 -4.39
CA ASP A 55 -3.97 5.21 -5.46
C ASP A 55 -2.82 5.43 -6.44
N GLU A 56 -1.60 5.47 -5.90
CA GLU A 56 -0.38 5.80 -6.64
C GLU A 56 0.75 4.84 -6.31
N TYR A 57 1.59 4.60 -7.31
CA TYR A 57 2.80 3.82 -7.12
C TYR A 57 3.77 4.56 -6.20
N ASP A 58 4.33 3.82 -5.26
CA ASP A 58 5.32 4.34 -4.33
C ASP A 58 6.73 4.26 -4.93
N TRP A 59 7.22 5.38 -5.44
CA TRP A 59 8.52 5.46 -6.09
C TRP A 59 9.71 5.29 -5.14
N GLU A 60 9.50 5.11 -3.82
CA GLU A 60 10.54 4.59 -2.94
C GLU A 60 10.95 3.15 -3.32
N TYR A 61 10.04 2.37 -3.91
CA TYR A 61 10.31 1.08 -4.56
C TYR A 61 11.02 1.29 -5.91
N GLY A 62 12.07 2.09 -5.91
CA GLY A 62 12.77 2.55 -7.10
C GLY A 62 13.94 1.65 -7.53
N PHE A 63 14.14 0.48 -6.91
CA PHE A 63 15.26 -0.41 -7.20
C PHE A 63 14.79 -1.78 -7.68
N PHE A 64 15.60 -2.40 -8.53
CA PHE A 64 15.37 -3.72 -9.12
C PHE A 64 16.59 -4.61 -8.92
N ILE A 65 16.38 -5.89 -8.63
CA ILE A 65 17.43 -6.90 -8.55
C ILE A 65 17.49 -7.69 -9.85
N GLN A 66 18.64 -7.62 -10.52
CA GLN A 66 18.96 -8.50 -11.65
C GLN A 66 19.78 -9.69 -11.15
N LYS A 67 19.20 -10.90 -11.23
CA LYS A 67 19.81 -12.12 -10.69
C LYS A 67 20.89 -12.75 -11.60
N ASN A 68 20.98 -12.32 -12.86
CA ASN A 68 21.94 -12.87 -13.84
C ASN A 68 21.91 -14.41 -13.97
N ASN A 69 20.73 -15.02 -13.81
CA ASN A 69 20.54 -16.48 -13.78
C ASN A 69 21.40 -17.22 -12.73
N SER A 70 21.77 -16.55 -11.64
CA SER A 70 22.53 -17.13 -10.53
C SER A 70 21.70 -17.22 -9.25
N GLU A 71 21.88 -18.30 -8.52
CA GLU A 71 21.35 -18.49 -7.16
C GLU A 71 22.24 -17.81 -6.10
N ASN A 72 23.47 -17.46 -6.46
CA ASN A 72 24.40 -16.77 -5.56
C ASN A 72 24.08 -15.27 -5.50
N VAL A 73 23.77 -14.79 -4.29
CA VAL A 73 23.44 -13.38 -4.02
C VAL A 73 24.54 -12.40 -4.43
N PHE A 74 25.80 -12.84 -4.46
CA PHE A 74 26.94 -12.01 -4.89
C PHE A 74 26.97 -11.77 -6.41
N ASP A 75 26.27 -12.58 -7.21
CA ASP A 75 26.16 -12.36 -8.66
C ASP A 75 25.02 -11.39 -9.01
N TRP A 76 24.16 -11.08 -8.04
CA TRP A 76 23.03 -10.20 -8.23
C TRP A 76 23.50 -8.74 -8.34
N ARG A 77 22.80 -7.97 -9.15
CA ARG A 77 23.08 -6.54 -9.37
C ARG A 77 21.85 -5.70 -9.07
N VAL A 78 22.08 -4.50 -8.55
CA VAL A 78 21.03 -3.53 -8.25
C VAL A 78 20.98 -2.50 -9.37
N GLU A 79 19.82 -2.36 -9.98
CA GLU A 79 19.52 -1.35 -11.01
C GLU A 79 18.42 -0.41 -10.52
N ASN A 80 18.32 0.80 -11.10
CA ASN A 80 17.15 1.64 -10.85
C ASN A 80 15.97 1.09 -11.64
N LEU A 81 14.81 1.01 -11.00
CA LEU A 81 13.57 0.54 -11.61
C LEU A 81 13.25 1.31 -12.91
N ILE A 82 13.41 2.63 -12.91
CA ILE A 82 13.12 3.47 -14.09
C ILE A 82 13.99 3.06 -15.29
N ASP A 83 15.27 2.72 -15.06
CA ASP A 83 16.17 2.28 -16.14
C ASP A 83 15.71 0.93 -16.71
N VAL A 84 15.28 0.02 -15.83
CA VAL A 84 14.71 -1.28 -16.22
C VAL A 84 13.43 -1.09 -17.04
N LEU A 85 12.54 -0.19 -16.62
CA LEU A 85 11.28 0.10 -17.33
C LEU A 85 11.53 0.64 -18.74
N VAL A 86 12.52 1.53 -18.92
CA VAL A 86 12.93 2.03 -20.24
C VAL A 86 13.49 0.88 -21.09
N SER A 87 14.41 0.07 -20.53
CA SER A 87 15.04 -1.03 -21.27
C SER A 87 14.04 -2.08 -21.77
N LYS A 88 12.93 -2.25 -21.04
CA LYS A 88 11.83 -3.15 -21.39
C LYS A 88 10.74 -2.50 -22.24
N ASN A 89 10.93 -1.25 -22.69
CA ASN A 89 9.95 -0.47 -23.46
C ASN A 89 8.58 -0.32 -22.76
N ILE A 90 8.54 -0.34 -21.43
CA ILE A 90 7.30 -0.08 -20.66
C ILE A 90 7.02 1.42 -20.60
N ILE A 91 8.08 2.23 -20.53
CA ILE A 91 8.02 3.69 -20.57
C ILE A 91 8.96 4.21 -21.65
N LYS A 92 8.67 5.40 -22.19
CA LYS A 92 9.44 5.95 -23.32
C LYS A 92 10.78 6.55 -22.87
N ASN A 93 10.80 7.15 -21.69
CA ASN A 93 11.97 7.83 -21.16
C ASN A 93 11.92 7.91 -19.63
N LYS A 94 13.04 8.30 -19.01
CA LYS A 94 13.20 8.33 -17.55
C LYS A 94 12.38 9.40 -16.81
N LEU A 95 11.81 10.37 -17.53
CA LEU A 95 10.95 11.42 -16.95
C LEU A 95 9.51 10.93 -16.77
N GLU A 96 9.14 9.86 -17.45
CA GLU A 96 7.81 9.29 -17.38
C GLU A 96 7.64 8.46 -16.11
N LYS A 97 6.56 8.73 -15.38
CA LYS A 97 6.13 7.95 -14.22
C LYS A 97 4.78 7.30 -14.53
N PRO A 98 4.76 6.01 -14.92
CA PRO A 98 3.53 5.31 -15.25
C PRO A 98 2.61 5.23 -14.03
N LYS A 99 1.31 5.28 -14.30
CA LYS A 99 0.28 5.09 -13.27
C LYS A 99 0.08 3.60 -13.04
N MET A 100 -0.40 3.22 -11.85
CA MET A 100 -0.75 1.82 -11.57
C MET A 100 -1.86 1.26 -12.47
N THR A 101 -2.65 2.14 -13.10
CA THR A 101 -3.68 1.79 -14.08
C THR A 101 -3.14 1.48 -15.48
N ASP A 102 -1.83 1.65 -15.72
CA ASP A 102 -1.20 1.23 -16.97
C ASP A 102 -0.97 -0.28 -16.96
N ASP A 103 -1.57 -1.00 -17.91
CA ASP A 103 -1.55 -2.47 -17.94
C ASP A 103 -0.13 -3.04 -18.10
N ASN A 104 0.74 -2.38 -18.88
CA ASN A 104 2.12 -2.85 -19.08
C ASN A 104 2.92 -2.72 -17.78
N PHE A 105 2.78 -1.57 -17.11
CA PHE A 105 3.43 -1.35 -15.83
C PHE A 105 2.87 -2.27 -14.75
N LYS A 106 1.55 -2.47 -14.71
CA LYS A 106 0.88 -3.40 -13.80
C LYS A 106 1.37 -4.83 -13.95
N ASN A 107 1.32 -5.36 -15.16
CA ASN A 107 1.81 -6.71 -15.43
C ASN A 107 3.29 -6.86 -15.05
N PHE A 108 4.09 -5.81 -15.29
CA PHE A 108 5.50 -5.81 -14.92
C PHE A 108 5.72 -5.86 -13.41
N TYR A 109 5.14 -4.93 -12.63
CA TYR A 109 5.42 -4.90 -11.19
C TYR A 109 4.83 -6.10 -10.46
N LEU A 110 3.68 -6.64 -10.91
CA LEU A 110 3.11 -7.85 -10.31
C LEU A 110 4.03 -9.05 -10.53
N SER A 111 4.48 -9.26 -11.76
CA SER A 111 5.33 -10.40 -12.15
C SER A 111 6.74 -10.32 -11.58
N ASN A 112 7.22 -9.13 -11.24
CA ASN A 112 8.59 -8.90 -10.74
C ASN A 112 8.62 -8.36 -9.31
N SER A 113 7.53 -8.47 -8.56
CA SER A 113 7.38 -7.85 -7.24
C SER A 113 8.40 -8.32 -6.20
N GLU A 114 8.95 -9.53 -6.36
CA GLU A 114 10.02 -10.08 -5.50
C GLU A 114 11.41 -9.54 -5.83
N LEU A 115 11.56 -8.84 -6.96
CA LEU A 115 12.81 -8.24 -7.41
C LEU A 115 12.82 -6.72 -7.23
N ILE A 116 11.63 -6.12 -7.09
CA ILE A 116 11.46 -4.68 -6.87
C ILE A 116 11.49 -4.38 -5.38
N TRP A 117 12.27 -3.37 -4.97
CA TRP A 117 12.48 -3.07 -3.56
C TRP A 117 12.72 -1.59 -3.25
N ALA A 118 12.46 -1.23 -1.99
CA ALA A 118 12.71 0.09 -1.40
C ALA A 118 13.75 0.01 -0.27
N ARG A 119 14.44 1.12 0.00
CA ARG A 119 15.42 1.21 1.09
C ARG A 119 14.74 1.13 2.46
N GLY A 120 14.74 -0.06 3.04
CA GLY A 120 14.22 -0.32 4.38
C GLY A 120 15.10 0.24 5.51
N ARG A 121 14.53 0.25 6.71
CA ARG A 121 15.26 0.61 7.93
C ARG A 121 16.31 -0.45 8.28
N HIS A 122 17.38 -0.04 8.97
CA HIS A 122 18.52 -0.89 9.28
C HIS A 122 18.42 -1.64 10.62
N HIS A 123 17.43 -1.32 11.47
CA HIS A 123 17.35 -1.78 12.86
C HIS A 123 17.27 -3.32 13.02
N ASN A 124 16.84 -4.05 11.98
CA ASN A 124 16.74 -5.50 11.98
C ASN A 124 17.89 -6.20 11.23
N ILE A 125 18.91 -5.46 10.78
CA ILE A 125 20.08 -6.05 10.13
C ILE A 125 21.08 -6.44 11.22
N PRO A 126 21.60 -7.68 11.24
CA PRO A 126 22.70 -8.07 12.13
C PRO A 126 23.89 -7.12 12.00
N VAL A 127 24.55 -6.79 13.12
CA VAL A 127 25.60 -5.76 13.17
C VAL A 127 26.74 -6.06 12.19
N ASP A 128 27.18 -7.32 12.10
CA ASP A 128 28.27 -7.72 11.21
C ASP A 128 27.89 -7.57 9.73
N ILE A 129 26.66 -7.95 9.36
CA ILE A 129 26.12 -7.79 7.99
C ILE A 129 25.94 -6.31 7.66
N TYR A 130 25.45 -5.51 8.61
CA TYR A 130 25.28 -4.07 8.44
C TYR A 130 26.60 -3.37 8.11
N GLU A 131 27.67 -3.66 8.87
CA GLU A 131 28.98 -3.06 8.63
C GLU A 131 29.62 -3.58 7.32
N LYS A 132 29.55 -4.88 7.04
CA LYS A 132 30.01 -5.45 5.74
C LYS A 132 29.32 -4.76 4.56
N SER A 133 27.99 -4.65 4.62
CA SER A 133 27.16 -4.04 3.57
C SER A 133 27.40 -2.53 3.41
N LYS A 134 27.94 -1.84 4.41
CA LYS A 134 28.34 -0.43 4.28
C LYS A 134 29.65 -0.26 3.54
N ILE A 135 30.60 -1.15 3.80
CA ILE A 135 31.95 -1.11 3.21
C ILE A 135 31.89 -1.62 1.77
N ASP A 136 31.33 -2.81 1.57
CA ASP A 136 31.10 -3.37 0.25
C ASP A 136 29.82 -2.77 -0.34
N ARG A 137 30.01 -1.87 -1.31
CA ARG A 137 28.93 -1.13 -1.96
C ARG A 137 28.48 -1.75 -3.28
N GLU A 138 29.04 -2.90 -3.64
CA GLU A 138 28.76 -3.61 -4.90
C GLU A 138 27.84 -4.81 -4.67
N HIS A 139 28.03 -5.51 -3.55
CA HIS A 139 27.33 -6.78 -3.30
C HIS A 139 26.14 -6.65 -2.34
N ILE A 140 25.17 -7.53 -2.57
CA ILE A 140 24.03 -7.75 -1.67
C ILE A 140 24.43 -8.84 -0.67
N PHE A 141 24.05 -8.67 0.60
CA PHE A 141 24.30 -9.62 1.67
C PHE A 141 23.00 -10.26 2.14
N GLU A 142 22.95 -11.59 2.18
CA GLU A 142 21.83 -12.35 2.74
C GLU A 142 22.01 -12.53 4.27
N TYR A 143 20.90 -12.49 5.01
CA TYR A 143 20.85 -12.83 6.42
C TYR A 143 19.48 -13.40 6.80
N LEU A 144 19.39 -14.08 7.95
CA LEU A 144 18.15 -14.68 8.44
C LEU A 144 17.59 -13.90 9.63
N ILE A 145 16.27 -13.76 9.67
CA ILE A 145 15.51 -13.42 10.89
C ILE A 145 14.56 -14.58 11.15
N GLY A 146 14.86 -15.39 12.17
CA GLY A 146 14.19 -16.67 12.36
C GLY A 146 14.47 -17.60 11.16
N THR A 147 13.41 -17.99 10.45
CA THR A 147 13.50 -18.82 9.23
C THR A 147 13.37 -18.01 7.93
N GLU A 148 13.11 -16.70 8.01
CA GLU A 148 12.91 -15.87 6.82
C GLU A 148 14.24 -15.26 6.34
N LYS A 149 14.46 -15.34 5.02
CA LYS A 149 15.59 -14.71 4.33
C LYS A 149 15.35 -13.23 4.11
N HIS A 150 16.35 -12.43 4.49
CA HIS A 150 16.40 -11.00 4.27
C HIS A 150 17.72 -10.61 3.62
N TYR A 151 17.75 -9.39 3.10
CA TYR A 151 18.91 -8.90 2.36
C TYR A 151 19.28 -7.48 2.78
N ALA A 152 20.57 -7.18 2.71
CA ALA A 152 21.15 -5.87 2.98
C ALA A 152 22.01 -5.41 1.80
N TYR A 153 21.87 -4.13 1.44
CA TYR A 153 22.69 -3.47 0.43
C TYR A 153 22.98 -2.03 0.87
N ARG A 154 24.25 -1.63 0.87
CA ARG A 154 24.68 -0.28 1.25
C ARG A 154 24.16 0.15 2.62
N GLY A 155 24.18 -0.77 3.59
CA GLY A 155 23.72 -0.52 4.97
C GLY A 155 22.20 -0.35 5.12
N ARG A 156 21.41 -0.79 4.13
CA ARG A 156 19.95 -0.73 4.16
C ARG A 156 19.35 -2.10 3.92
N ARG A 157 18.22 -2.39 4.56
CA ARG A 157 17.46 -3.61 4.32
C ARG A 157 16.73 -3.46 2.98
N LEU A 158 16.68 -4.53 2.20
CA LEU A 158 15.80 -4.60 1.03
C LEU A 158 14.36 -4.84 1.49
N ALA A 159 13.48 -3.85 1.33
CA ALA A 159 12.05 -4.00 1.55
C ALA A 159 11.36 -4.28 0.20
N PHE A 160 10.95 -5.52 -0.04
CA PHE A 160 10.39 -5.95 -1.33
C PHE A 160 8.94 -5.54 -1.53
N LEU A 161 8.59 -5.24 -2.78
CA LEU A 161 7.26 -4.80 -3.20
C LEU A 161 6.22 -5.90 -2.98
N ASN A 162 6.58 -7.17 -3.17
CA ASN A 162 5.67 -8.31 -2.98
C ASN A 162 4.99 -8.31 -1.59
N LYS A 163 5.63 -7.78 -0.55
CA LYS A 163 5.06 -7.68 0.81
C LYS A 163 3.89 -6.69 0.90
N THR A 164 3.76 -5.77 -0.06
CA THR A 164 2.65 -4.80 -0.16
C THR A 164 1.51 -5.26 -1.06
N ILE A 165 1.72 -6.29 -1.87
CA ILE A 165 0.72 -6.83 -2.79
C ILE A 165 -0.13 -7.85 -2.04
N LYS A 166 -1.45 -7.64 -2.04
CA LYS A 166 -2.41 -8.48 -1.30
C LYS A 166 -3.72 -8.58 -2.09
N ASN A 167 -4.56 -9.54 -1.70
CA ASN A 167 -5.97 -9.49 -2.05
C ASN A 167 -6.57 -8.24 -1.39
N CYS A 168 -7.18 -7.38 -2.18
CA CYS A 168 -7.74 -6.10 -1.77
C CYS A 168 -9.03 -5.79 -2.53
N ILE A 169 -9.67 -4.67 -2.20
CA ILE A 169 -10.81 -4.14 -2.96
C ILE A 169 -10.37 -2.96 -3.82
N ASP A 170 -10.92 -2.86 -5.03
CA ASP A 170 -10.74 -1.70 -5.88
C ASP A 170 -11.68 -0.53 -5.45
N LYS A 171 -11.60 0.59 -6.17
CA LYS A 171 -12.43 1.79 -5.89
C LYS A 171 -13.92 1.62 -6.17
N ASN A 172 -14.32 0.52 -6.78
CA ASN A 172 -15.70 0.15 -7.04
C ASN A 172 -16.21 -0.91 -6.04
N GLY A 173 -15.34 -1.41 -5.16
CA GLY A 173 -15.66 -2.45 -4.19
C GLY A 173 -15.43 -3.87 -4.72
N GLU A 174 -14.81 -4.02 -5.89
CA GLU A 174 -14.56 -5.33 -6.51
C GLU A 174 -13.27 -5.96 -5.96
N PRO A 175 -13.27 -7.28 -5.64
CA PRO A 175 -12.06 -7.99 -5.25
C PRO A 175 -10.98 -7.94 -6.34
N THR A 176 -9.75 -7.65 -5.94
CA THR A 176 -8.59 -7.57 -6.82
C THR A 176 -7.32 -8.00 -6.11
N PHE A 177 -6.21 -8.08 -6.86
CA PHE A 177 -4.89 -8.42 -6.33
C PHE A 177 -3.88 -7.39 -6.84
N ASP A 178 -3.42 -6.53 -5.96
CA ASP A 178 -2.58 -5.39 -6.33
C ASP A 178 -1.79 -4.83 -5.14
N ILE A 179 -0.92 -3.85 -5.40
CA ILE A 179 -0.27 -3.03 -4.37
C ILE A 179 -1.37 -2.39 -3.53
N SER A 180 -1.36 -2.72 -2.25
CA SER A 180 -2.47 -2.44 -1.36
C SER A 180 -2.05 -1.65 -0.14
N GLN A 181 -3.00 -0.95 0.46
CA GLN A 181 -2.86 -0.31 1.75
C GLN A 181 -3.91 -0.84 2.72
N ALA A 182 -3.56 -0.93 4.00
CA ALA A 182 -4.49 -1.38 5.02
C ALA A 182 -5.61 -0.34 5.20
N ILE A 183 -6.84 -0.80 5.26
CA ILE A 183 -8.00 0.02 5.61
C ILE A 183 -7.94 0.28 7.12
N CYS A 184 -7.81 1.56 7.49
CA CYS A 184 -7.68 2.00 8.87
C CYS A 184 -9.02 2.54 9.41
N ASP A 185 -8.99 3.47 10.36
CA ASP A 185 -10.17 4.07 11.00
C ASP A 185 -10.64 5.39 10.36
N MET A 186 -10.10 5.73 9.19
CA MET A 186 -10.55 6.85 8.39
C MET A 186 -10.88 6.36 6.98
N TRP A 187 -12.17 6.37 6.64
CA TRP A 187 -12.69 5.87 5.37
C TRP A 187 -13.16 7.05 4.53
N ASP A 188 -12.47 7.32 3.43
CA ASP A 188 -12.83 8.36 2.47
C ASP A 188 -13.01 7.84 1.03
N PHE A 189 -12.82 6.54 0.83
CA PHE A 189 -12.96 5.82 -0.43
C PHE A 189 -14.42 5.41 -0.74
N ILE A 190 -15.32 5.41 0.25
CA ILE A 190 -16.74 5.05 0.04
C ILE A 190 -17.46 6.17 -0.71
N LYS A 191 -17.88 5.90 -1.95
CA LYS A 191 -18.65 6.84 -2.77
C LYS A 191 -20.16 6.71 -2.49
N THR A 192 -20.67 7.60 -1.65
CA THR A 192 -22.11 7.65 -1.31
C THR A 192 -23.00 8.18 -2.44
N SER A 193 -22.41 8.74 -3.51
CA SER A 193 -23.14 9.37 -4.61
C SER A 193 -24.03 8.40 -5.40
N LYS A 194 -23.81 7.09 -5.31
CA LYS A 194 -24.64 6.07 -5.99
C LYS A 194 -25.54 5.26 -5.05
N LEU A 195 -25.51 5.53 -3.74
CA LEU A 195 -26.36 4.81 -2.77
C LEU A 195 -27.86 4.97 -3.07
N PHE A 196 -28.27 6.07 -3.73
CA PHE A 196 -29.68 6.27 -4.11
C PHE A 196 -30.20 5.21 -5.09
N SER A 197 -29.30 4.51 -5.81
CA SER A 197 -29.67 3.44 -6.73
C SER A 197 -29.71 2.05 -6.07
N GLU A 198 -29.30 1.95 -4.80
CA GLU A 198 -29.35 0.74 -4.01
C GLU A 198 -30.65 0.66 -3.19
N GLY A 199 -31.06 -0.55 -2.83
CA GLY A 199 -32.18 -0.77 -1.91
C GLY A 199 -33.55 -0.96 -2.56
N GLY A 200 -33.69 -0.84 -3.90
CA GLY A 200 -34.88 -1.25 -4.64
C GLY A 200 -36.20 -0.55 -4.24
N VAL A 201 -36.11 0.50 -3.42
CA VAL A 201 -37.25 1.21 -2.83
C VAL A 201 -37.00 2.70 -3.01
N GLU A 202 -37.87 3.36 -3.76
CA GLU A 202 -37.85 4.82 -3.91
C GLU A 202 -38.45 5.49 -2.67
N PHE A 203 -37.61 6.11 -1.85
CA PHE A 203 -38.09 7.01 -0.80
C PHE A 203 -38.19 8.43 -1.34
N SER A 204 -39.35 8.77 -1.92
CA SER A 204 -39.63 10.09 -2.50
C SER A 204 -39.49 11.27 -1.52
N ASN A 205 -39.47 11.01 -0.21
CA ASN A 205 -39.25 12.00 0.87
C ASN A 205 -38.46 11.44 2.07
N GLY A 206 -37.57 10.46 1.84
CA GLY A 206 -36.73 9.93 2.91
C GLY A 206 -35.79 11.01 3.44
N LYS A 207 -35.94 11.39 4.71
CA LYS A 207 -34.97 12.23 5.42
C LYS A 207 -33.72 11.45 5.76
#